data_AF-A0A3D1LPG9-F1
#
_entry.id   AF-A0A3D1LPG9-F1
#
_cell.length_a   1.000
_cell.length_b   1.000
_cell.length_c   1.000
_cell.angle_alpha   90.00
_cell.angle_beta   90.00
_cell.angle_gamma   90.00
#
_symmetry.space_group_name_H-M   'P 1'
#
loop_
_entity.id
_entity.type
_entity.pdbx_description
1 polymer ?
#
loop_
_entity_poly.entity_id
_entity_poly.type
_entity_poly.pdbx_seq_one_letter_code
_entity_poly.pdbx_strand_id
1 'polypeptide(L)'
;MRYKVATHRKTANVTISFRVVDVESGEVVITKTLKSKKEAVGNYSEGVDIAGIAYQKIELPPDSELLEKAVDEAITDLGHHVLSRFQNLQESYLNTAETLKKKGEIEPVAEKYMAAVVTEEVKNIKSPVTENARRELDRWLKQSENYPI
;
A
#
# COMPACT_ATOMS: atom_id res chain seq x y z
N MET A 1 -0.31 51.48 -26.51
CA MET A 1 -0.42 50.02 -26.75
C MET A 1 -0.55 49.32 -25.42
N ARG A 2 -1.50 48.37 -25.27
CA ARG A 2 -1.62 47.52 -24.08
C ARG A 2 -1.04 46.16 -24.42
N TYR A 3 0.02 45.76 -23.71
CA TYR A 3 0.65 44.44 -23.82
C TYR A 3 -0.06 43.48 -22.87
N LYS A 4 -0.55 42.35 -23.39
CA LYS A 4 -1.30 41.36 -22.58
C LYS A 4 -0.39 40.18 -22.24
N VAL A 5 -0.28 39.93 -20.94
CA VAL A 5 0.30 38.71 -20.37
C VAL A 5 -0.75 38.04 -19.51
N ALA A 6 -0.77 36.71 -19.53
CA ALA A 6 -1.67 35.93 -18.70
C ALA A 6 -0.97 34.67 -18.20
N THR A 7 -1.27 34.27 -16.97
CA THR A 7 -0.87 32.99 -16.41
C THR A 7 -2.14 32.18 -16.19
N HIS A 8 -2.19 30.96 -16.72
CA HIS A 8 -3.27 30.02 -16.44
C HIS A 8 -2.76 28.88 -15.59
N ARG A 9 -3.59 28.44 -14.64
CA ARG A 9 -3.32 27.33 -13.76
C ARG A 9 -4.44 26.30 -13.90
N LYS A 10 -4.06 25.04 -14.05
CA LYS A 10 -4.94 23.88 -13.97
C LYS A 10 -4.56 23.05 -12.76
N THR A 11 -5.56 22.51 -12.09
CA THR A 11 -5.37 21.67 -10.90
C THR A 11 -6.31 20.49 -10.98
N ALA A 12 -5.77 19.28 -10.81
CA ALA A 12 -6.54 18.07 -10.56
C ALA A 12 -6.34 17.67 -9.08
N ASN A 13 -7.43 17.35 -8.41
CA ASN A 13 -7.41 16.89 -7.02
C ASN A 13 -8.15 15.56 -6.93
N VAL A 14 -7.54 14.57 -6.30
CA VAL A 14 -8.13 13.26 -6.02
C VAL A 14 -8.05 13.01 -4.53
N THR A 15 -9.16 12.59 -3.93
CA THR A 15 -9.21 12.24 -2.50
C THR A 15 -9.85 10.86 -2.35
N ILE A 16 -9.16 9.94 -1.68
CA ILE A 16 -9.60 8.57 -1.47
C ILE A 16 -9.64 8.30 0.03
N SER A 17 -10.82 8.03 0.57
CA SER A 17 -10.99 7.57 1.95
C SER A 17 -11.26 6.07 1.94
N PHE A 18 -10.45 5.31 2.70
CA PHE A 18 -10.57 3.87 2.77
C PHE A 18 -10.40 3.35 4.19
N ARG A 19 -10.96 2.16 4.43
CA ARG A 19 -10.75 1.38 5.64
C ARG A 19 -10.42 -0.07 5.29
N VAL A 20 -9.58 -0.69 6.10
CA VAL A 20 -9.29 -2.13 6.03
C VAL A 20 -9.86 -2.77 7.30
N VAL A 21 -10.55 -3.90 7.12
CA VAL A 21 -11.23 -4.62 8.20
C VAL A 21 -10.67 -6.04 8.24
N ASP A 22 -10.30 -6.49 9.44
CA ASP A 22 -9.97 -7.88 9.70
C ASP A 22 -11.27 -8.70 9.70
N VAL A 23 -11.35 -9.73 8.87
CA VAL A 23 -12.58 -10.53 8.72
C VAL A 23 -12.75 -11.52 9.87
N GLU A 24 -11.65 -11.98 10.50
CA GLU A 24 -11.70 -12.92 11.63
C GLU A 24 -12.20 -12.20 12.89
N SER A 25 -11.72 -10.98 13.15
CA SER A 25 -12.09 -10.22 14.37
C SER A 25 -13.20 -9.19 14.17
N GLY A 26 -13.46 -8.78 12.92
CA GLY A 26 -14.35 -7.66 12.60
C GLY A 26 -13.77 -6.28 12.91
N GLU A 27 -12.50 -6.20 13.35
CA GLU A 27 -11.86 -4.95 13.75
C GLU A 27 -11.42 -4.11 12.54
N VAL A 28 -11.56 -2.79 12.65
CA VAL A 28 -11.01 -1.85 11.67
C VAL A 28 -9.53 -1.69 11.94
N VAL A 29 -8.69 -2.24 11.07
CA VAL A 29 -7.23 -2.22 11.23
C VAL A 29 -6.58 -0.97 10.62
N ILE A 30 -7.22 -0.36 9.62
CA ILE A 30 -6.76 0.89 9.00
C ILE A 30 -7.96 1.78 8.70
N THR A 31 -7.83 3.09 8.96
CA THR A 31 -8.70 4.12 8.41
C THR A 31 -7.83 5.28 7.95
N LYS A 32 -7.86 5.61 6.66
CA LYS A 32 -7.02 6.67 6.09
C LYS A 32 -7.74 7.44 4.98
N THR A 33 -7.30 8.66 4.78
CA THR A 33 -7.68 9.50 3.64
C THR A 33 -6.42 9.93 2.91
N LEU A 34 -6.32 9.58 1.63
CA LEU A 34 -5.24 9.96 0.73
C LEU A 34 -5.69 11.15 -0.10
N LYS A 35 -4.77 12.07 -0.37
CA LYS A 35 -5.01 13.26 -1.18
C LYS A 35 -3.88 13.38 -2.18
N SER A 36 -4.21 13.33 -3.46
CA SER A 36 -3.29 13.63 -4.55
C SER A 36 -3.70 14.94 -5.22
N LYS A 37 -2.70 15.75 -5.56
CA LYS A 37 -2.88 17.03 -6.24
C LYS A 37 -1.84 17.16 -7.35
N LYS A 38 -2.31 17.41 -8.57
CA LYS A 38 -1.44 17.73 -9.72
C LYS A 38 -1.78 19.10 -10.25
N GLU A 39 -0.75 19.89 -10.52
CA GLU A 39 -0.89 21.25 -11.01
C GLU A 39 -0.07 21.44 -12.28
N ALA A 40 -0.63 22.20 -13.21
CA ALA A 40 0.08 22.67 -14.40
C ALA A 40 -0.13 24.18 -14.53
N VAL A 41 0.96 24.91 -14.81
CA VAL A 41 0.96 26.36 -14.97
C VAL A 41 1.52 26.70 -16.34
N GLY A 42 0.77 27.49 -17.10
CA GLY A 42 1.13 27.92 -18.44
C GLY A 42 1.12 29.45 -18.52
N ASN A 43 2.15 30.01 -19.14
CA ASN A 43 2.27 31.44 -19.37
C ASN A 43 1.93 31.77 -20.82
N TYR A 44 1.30 32.93 -21.01
CA TYR A 44 0.92 33.48 -22.30
C TYR A 44 1.42 34.92 -22.42
N SER A 45 1.96 35.23 -23.60
CA SER A 45 2.35 36.60 -23.98
C SER A 45 1.94 36.86 -25.44
N GLU A 46 1.28 38.00 -25.67
CA GLU A 46 0.98 38.47 -27.04
C GLU A 46 2.22 38.88 -27.83
N GLY A 47 3.37 39.03 -27.17
CA GLY A 47 4.56 39.63 -27.78
C GLY A 47 4.41 41.12 -28.04
N VAL A 48 5.53 41.79 -28.27
CA VAL A 48 5.62 43.19 -28.71
C VAL A 48 6.84 43.32 -29.61
N ASP A 49 6.63 43.33 -30.92
CA ASP A 49 7.72 43.35 -31.91
C ASP A 49 8.64 44.56 -31.75
N ILE A 50 8.07 45.75 -31.50
CA ILE A 50 8.82 47.00 -31.31
C ILE A 50 9.70 47.01 -30.05
N ALA A 51 9.43 46.12 -29.08
CA ALA A 51 10.17 45.99 -27.83
C ALA A 51 10.96 44.66 -27.75
N GLY A 52 11.01 43.89 -28.84
CA GLY A 52 11.71 42.60 -28.90
C GLY A 52 11.11 41.51 -28.02
N ILE A 53 9.85 41.64 -27.59
CA ILE A 53 9.17 40.64 -26.74
C ILE A 53 8.54 39.61 -27.67
N ALA A 54 8.99 38.36 -27.57
CA ALA A 54 8.45 37.27 -28.39
C ALA A 54 7.02 36.87 -27.96
N TYR A 55 6.21 36.47 -28.92
CA TYR A 55 4.93 35.80 -28.67
C TYR A 55 5.16 34.47 -27.95
N GLN A 56 4.41 34.22 -26.88
CA GLN A 56 4.42 32.96 -26.15
C GLN A 56 3.00 32.36 -26.13
N LYS A 57 2.85 31.22 -26.81
CA LYS A 57 1.62 30.42 -26.73
C LYS A 57 1.55 29.73 -25.38
N ILE A 58 0.33 29.56 -24.87
CA ILE A 58 0.11 28.74 -23.69
C ILE A 58 0.25 27.25 -24.00
N GLU A 59 1.08 26.57 -23.21
CA GLU A 59 1.25 25.12 -23.25
C GLU A 59 0.81 24.54 -21.91
N LEU A 60 -0.29 23.80 -21.94
CA LEU A 60 -0.85 23.11 -20.78
C LEU A 60 -1.30 21.71 -21.21
N PRO A 61 -1.14 20.71 -20.34
CA PRO A 61 -1.64 19.37 -20.63
C PRO A 61 -3.17 19.36 -20.70
N PRO A 62 -3.75 18.35 -21.38
CA PRO A 62 -5.17 18.03 -21.28
C PRO A 62 -5.58 17.79 -19.83
N ASP A 63 -6.83 18.11 -19.49
CA ASP A 63 -7.36 17.90 -18.14
C ASP A 63 -7.40 16.41 -17.77
N SER A 64 -7.66 15.54 -18.75
CA SER A 64 -7.63 14.09 -18.60
C SER A 64 -6.25 13.58 -18.17
N GLU A 65 -5.18 14.09 -18.79
CA GLU A 65 -3.81 13.68 -18.46
C GLU A 65 -3.43 14.12 -17.03
N LEU A 66 -3.83 15.34 -16.64
CA LEU A 66 -3.57 15.85 -15.29
C LEU A 66 -4.34 15.05 -14.22
N LEU A 67 -5.58 14.64 -14.54
CA LEU A 67 -6.40 13.81 -13.67
C LEU A 67 -5.86 12.39 -13.54
N GLU A 68 -5.47 11.75 -14.66
CA GLU A 68 -4.87 10.41 -14.68
C GLU A 68 -3.63 10.36 -13.79
N LYS A 69 -2.73 11.34 -13.92
CA LYS A 69 -1.55 11.47 -13.04
C LYS A 69 -1.89 11.60 -11.56
N ALA A 70 -3.00 12.25 -11.21
CA ALA A 70 -3.44 12.38 -9.82
C ALA A 70 -4.07 11.07 -9.31
N VAL A 71 -4.78 10.35 -10.17
CA VAL A 71 -5.37 9.05 -9.85
C VAL A 71 -4.27 8.00 -9.65
N ASP A 72 -3.29 7.92 -10.55
CA ASP A 72 -2.21 6.93 -10.48
C ASP A 72 -1.38 7.05 -9.21
N GLU A 73 -1.07 8.28 -8.80
CA GLU A 73 -0.40 8.55 -7.52
C GLU A 73 -1.27 8.09 -6.34
N ALA A 74 -2.55 8.47 -6.32
CA ALA A 74 -3.46 8.09 -5.24
C ALA A 74 -3.65 6.55 -5.14
N ILE A 75 -3.69 5.85 -6.28
CA ILE A 75 -3.79 4.39 -6.34
C ILE A 75 -2.48 3.74 -5.88
N THR A 76 -1.33 4.27 -6.28
CA THR A 76 -0.02 3.76 -5.86
C THR A 76 0.13 3.86 -4.33
N ASP A 77 -0.23 5.02 -3.75
CA ASP A 77 -0.20 5.23 -2.31
C ASP A 77 -1.19 4.31 -1.57
N LEU A 78 -2.39 4.12 -2.12
CA LEU A 78 -3.37 3.17 -1.60
C LEU A 78 -2.81 1.76 -1.58
N GLY A 79 -2.25 1.30 -2.70
CA GLY A 79 -1.62 -0.01 -2.83
C GLY A 79 -0.51 -0.20 -1.81
N HIS A 80 0.38 0.78 -1.64
CA HIS A 80 1.44 0.72 -0.64
C HIS A 80 0.89 0.60 0.80
N HIS A 81 -0.10 1.42 1.16
CA HIS A 81 -0.70 1.38 2.50
C HIS A 81 -1.44 0.08 2.81
N VAL A 82 -2.10 -0.52 1.82
CA VAL A 82 -2.79 -1.81 2.00
C VAL A 82 -1.78 -2.96 2.03
N LEU A 83 -0.87 -3.02 1.05
CA LEU A 83 0.04 -4.16 0.86
C LEU A 83 1.13 -4.24 1.91
N SER A 84 1.62 -3.11 2.43
CA SER A 84 2.66 -3.09 3.48
C SER A 84 2.29 -3.92 4.70
N ARG A 85 0.99 -4.01 5.05
CA ARG A 85 0.53 -4.85 6.16
C ARG A 85 0.69 -6.35 5.90
N PHE A 86 0.64 -6.76 4.63
CA PHE A 86 0.73 -8.16 4.21
C PHE A 86 2.18 -8.61 3.93
N GLN A 87 3.14 -7.67 3.93
CA GLN A 87 4.55 -7.99 3.68
C GLN A 87 5.11 -8.95 4.74
N ASN A 88 4.70 -8.79 6.01
CA ASN A 88 5.21 -9.57 7.14
C ASN A 88 4.17 -10.52 7.76
N LEU A 89 3.24 -11.06 6.95
CA LEU A 89 2.22 -12.00 7.43
C LEU A 89 2.79 -13.19 8.20
N GLN A 90 3.92 -13.74 7.74
CA GLN A 90 4.61 -14.85 8.39
C GLN A 90 4.97 -14.56 9.86
N GLU A 91 5.43 -13.34 10.18
CA GLU A 91 5.71 -12.91 11.56
C GLU A 91 4.42 -12.81 12.37
N SER A 92 3.36 -12.28 11.76
CA SER A 92 2.04 -12.19 12.39
C SER A 92 1.54 -13.58 12.77
N TYR A 93 1.60 -14.55 11.85
CA TYR A 93 1.19 -15.93 12.10
C TYR A 93 2.03 -16.60 13.19
N LEU A 94 3.36 -16.41 13.18
CA LEU A 94 4.24 -16.92 14.23
C LEU A 94 3.85 -16.37 15.62
N ASN A 95 3.68 -15.04 15.73
CA ASN A 95 3.31 -14.39 16.99
C ASN A 95 1.93 -14.86 17.50
N THR A 96 0.97 -15.06 16.59
CA THR A 96 -0.34 -15.62 16.93
C THR A 96 -0.22 -17.05 17.42
N ALA A 97 0.57 -17.90 16.74
CA ALA A 97 0.82 -19.27 17.15
C ALA A 97 1.45 -19.35 18.55
N GLU A 98 2.45 -18.51 18.85
CA GLU A 98 3.06 -18.44 20.19
C GLU A 98 2.07 -18.00 21.26
N THR A 99 1.15 -17.09 20.92
CA THR A 99 0.09 -16.64 21.85
C THR A 99 -0.91 -17.75 22.14
N LEU A 100 -1.37 -18.47 21.10
CA LEU A 100 -2.30 -19.59 21.24
C LEU A 100 -1.66 -20.76 22.01
N LYS A 101 -0.36 -21.01 21.76
CA LYS A 101 0.42 -22.02 22.49
C LYS A 101 0.45 -21.73 23.99
N LYS A 102 0.62 -20.46 24.38
CA LYS A 102 0.55 -20.03 25.80
C LYS A 102 -0.83 -20.23 26.41
N LYS A 103 -1.90 -20.16 25.61
CA LYS A 103 -3.29 -20.38 26.04
C LYS A 103 -3.68 -21.86 26.10
N GLY A 104 -2.86 -22.76 25.56
CA GLY A 104 -3.13 -24.20 25.51
C GLY A 104 -4.12 -24.60 24.42
N GLU A 105 -4.40 -23.72 23.45
CA GLU A 105 -5.26 -24.03 22.31
C GLU A 105 -4.44 -24.78 21.25
N ILE A 106 -4.65 -26.09 21.12
CA ILE A 106 -3.67 -26.98 20.47
C ILE A 106 -3.79 -26.99 18.93
N GLU A 107 -5.01 -27.18 18.39
CA GLU A 107 -5.24 -27.20 16.94
C GLU A 107 -4.92 -25.87 16.23
N PRO A 108 -5.34 -24.69 16.77
CA PRO A 108 -5.09 -23.41 16.11
C PRO A 108 -3.60 -23.06 16.02
N VAL A 109 -2.76 -23.62 16.89
CA VAL A 109 -1.30 -23.38 16.89
C VAL A 109 -0.64 -24.01 15.68
N ALA A 110 -0.96 -25.27 15.38
CA ALA A 110 -0.38 -25.98 14.24
C ALA A 110 -0.78 -25.31 12.91
N GLU A 111 -2.04 -24.88 12.80
CA GLU A 111 -2.54 -24.14 11.64
C GLU A 111 -1.78 -22.83 11.43
N LYS A 112 -1.59 -22.03 12.48
CA LYS A 112 -0.90 -20.73 12.36
C LYS A 112 0.61 -20.91 12.08
N TYR A 113 1.28 -21.93 12.64
CA TYR A 113 2.66 -22.25 12.25
C TYR A 113 2.76 -22.66 10.77
N MET A 114 1.82 -23.48 10.28
CA MET A 114 1.78 -23.89 8.89
C MET A 114 1.51 -22.70 7.95
N ALA A 115 0.60 -21.80 8.34
CA ALA A 115 0.33 -20.57 7.60
C ALA A 115 1.58 -19.69 7.46
N ALA A 116 2.40 -19.56 8.53
CA ALA A 116 3.68 -18.87 8.47
C ALA A 116 4.63 -19.51 7.44
N VAL A 117 4.66 -20.84 7.38
CA VAL A 117 5.50 -21.59 6.45
C VAL A 117 5.06 -21.42 5.00
N VAL A 118 3.79 -21.68 4.72
CA VAL A 118 3.22 -21.60 3.37
C VAL A 118 3.32 -20.17 2.83
N THR A 119 3.14 -19.15 3.67
CA THR A 119 3.27 -17.75 3.26
C THR A 119 4.65 -17.42 2.69
N GLU A 120 5.71 -17.92 3.30
CA GLU A 120 7.07 -17.71 2.81
C GLU A 120 7.39 -18.54 1.56
N GLU A 121 6.88 -19.78 1.48
CA GLU A 121 7.00 -20.61 0.28
C GLU A 121 6.34 -19.97 -0.94
N VAL A 122 5.11 -19.44 -0.78
CA VAL A 122 4.41 -18.69 -1.83
C VAL A 122 5.17 -17.44 -2.24
N LYS A 123 5.81 -16.76 -1.28
CA LYS A 123 6.67 -15.59 -1.55
C LYS A 123 8.03 -15.97 -2.13
N ASN A 124 8.40 -17.25 -2.14
CA ASN A 124 9.74 -17.76 -2.48
C ASN A 124 10.87 -17.05 -1.69
N ILE A 125 10.64 -16.83 -0.40
CA ILE A 125 11.58 -16.22 0.55
C ILE A 125 11.91 -17.27 1.63
N LYS A 126 13.13 -17.25 2.16
CA LYS A 126 13.50 -18.02 3.35
C LYS A 126 13.89 -17.06 4.46
N SER A 127 13.30 -17.20 5.64
CA SER A 127 13.66 -16.40 6.80
C SER A 127 13.80 -17.26 8.08
N PRO A 128 14.42 -16.72 9.15
CA PRO A 128 14.45 -17.39 10.44
C PRO A 128 13.06 -17.69 11.04
N VAL A 129 12.01 -16.98 10.58
CA VAL A 129 10.62 -17.16 11.02
C VAL A 129 10.09 -18.53 10.64
N THR A 130 10.28 -18.96 9.39
CA THR A 130 9.90 -20.30 8.92
C THR A 130 10.72 -21.40 9.58
N GLU A 131 12.02 -21.21 9.74
CA GLU A 131 12.86 -22.21 10.42
C GLU A 131 12.43 -22.44 11.87
N ASN A 132 12.00 -21.38 12.56
CA ASN A 132 11.44 -21.49 13.89
C ASN A 132 10.06 -22.17 13.86
N ALA A 133 9.16 -21.74 12.96
CA ALA A 133 7.84 -22.33 12.81
C ALA A 133 7.89 -23.84 12.50
N ARG A 134 8.76 -24.27 11.58
CA ARG A 134 8.95 -25.70 11.25
C ARG A 134 9.45 -26.49 12.45
N ARG A 135 10.44 -25.97 13.17
CA ARG A 135 10.99 -26.62 14.35
C ARG A 135 9.94 -26.80 15.45
N GLU A 136 9.12 -25.79 15.69
CA GLU A 136 8.03 -25.85 16.65
C GLU A 136 6.93 -26.81 16.20
N LEU A 137 6.59 -26.82 14.92
CA LEU A 137 5.62 -27.75 14.33
C LEU A 137 6.10 -29.20 14.41
N ASP A 138 7.38 -29.47 14.14
CA ASP A 138 7.99 -30.80 14.27
C ASP A 138 8.04 -31.28 15.73
N ARG A 139 8.37 -30.38 16.67
CA ARG A 139 8.31 -30.69 18.11
C ARG A 139 6.90 -31.04 18.53
N TRP A 140 5.92 -30.29 18.03
CA TRP A 140 4.51 -30.49 18.34
C TRP A 140 4.00 -31.82 17.79
N LEU A 141 4.25 -32.14 16.51
CA LEU A 141 3.85 -33.42 15.90
C LEU A 141 4.42 -34.63 16.67
N LYS A 142 5.67 -34.52 17.15
CA LYS A 142 6.29 -35.58 17.97
C LYS A 142 5.69 -35.69 19.37
N GLN A 143 5.20 -34.60 19.94
CA GLN A 143 4.52 -34.61 21.24
C GLN A 143 3.10 -35.17 21.13
N SER A 144 2.38 -34.88 20.04
CA SER A 144 1.04 -35.42 19.80
C SER A 144 1.06 -36.91 19.46
N GLU A 145 2.07 -37.41 18.73
CA GLU A 145 2.27 -38.86 18.53
C GLU A 145 2.52 -39.63 19.83
N ASN A 146 3.08 -38.98 20.86
CA ASN A 146 3.38 -39.60 22.16
C ASN A 146 2.24 -39.51 23.18
N TYR A 147 1.12 -38.86 22.85
CA TYR A 147 -0.11 -38.86 23.65
C TYR A 147 -1.16 -39.75 22.99
N PRO A 148 -1.34 -41.01 23.43
CA PRO A 148 -2.50 -41.79 23.00
C PRO A 148 -3.76 -41.13 23.56
N ILE A 149 -4.75 -40.95 22.69
CA ILE A 149 -6.10 -40.49 23.00
C ILE A 149 -6.76 -41.46 23.98
#